data_AF-A0A815L3L1-F1
#
_entry.id   AF-A0A815L3L1-F1
#
_cell.length_a   1.000
_cell.length_b   1.000
_cell.length_c   1.000
_cell.angle_alpha   90.00
_cell.angle_beta   90.00
_cell.angle_gamma   90.00
#
_symmetry.space_group_name_H-M   'P 1'
#
loop_
_entity.id
_entity.type
_entity.pdbx_description
1 polymer ?
#
loop_
_entity_poly.entity_id
_entity_poly.type
_entity_poly.pdbx_seq_one_letter_code
_entity_poly.pdbx_strand_id
1 'polypeptide(L)'
;MDRRLHAVQDRLAEQCAQTFKSVQGSVSAVTSYFQKDVPLKHETDHESLLQRAFALQYNGKKMKKLEKEYTVIRKEEQEEQVEIRKLRNENRLLKQRVENLEKESETLANRLIEGQVLNAQYAEESYQLKRENNSLKKQLEDLNCLLKNTQIDTDQTENIHTSDFIVTSNHNEVEVLRETVNRLSTENRRLQSTPNSEIATLHEELTLVKMRDAEAQVNLNELRQRIADLNREWQLHDSLCKTARETDNSPQDDTYDLIAHELISLKMREAQTDCDNKLLSQKIMDIETQKQVLHNQIKRQDEESQRIRLELDECRIRENELRIQLVELKNQMNDGLLRQKEDSMMLRIREAESTQTIGDLRQKIAELEVQNQELITRGQIMDDTNFQDKFVELQDEVMDLRLIQSLQRRQSLSTDPLTRLDYEESEDESFPSSPLTLSNPGSHCLSSSLNIHSNSSAEPNHLRQSTSCSAIDHGKAPNPTSSTELSSSHPSSSLATD
;
A
#
# COMPACT_ATOMS: atom_id res chain seq x y z
N MET A 1 -30.86 -11.69 10.27
CA MET A 1 -30.68 -13.09 10.72
C MET A 1 -30.26 -13.15 12.19
N ASP A 2 -29.46 -12.22 12.67
CA ASP A 2 -28.84 -12.26 14.01
C ASP A 2 -29.79 -12.36 15.21
N ARG A 3 -30.95 -11.71 15.17
CA ARG A 3 -31.91 -11.79 16.30
C ARG A 3 -32.47 -13.21 16.53
N ARG A 4 -32.64 -14.00 15.47
CA ARG A 4 -33.11 -15.39 15.60
C ARG A 4 -31.99 -16.31 16.10
N LEU A 5 -30.75 -16.04 15.69
CA LEU A 5 -29.57 -16.78 16.15
C LEU A 5 -29.33 -16.55 17.65
N HIS A 6 -29.39 -15.30 18.10
CA HIS A 6 -29.28 -14.96 19.52
C HIS A 6 -30.39 -15.61 20.37
N ALA A 7 -31.64 -15.55 19.91
CA ALA A 7 -32.75 -16.20 20.62
C ALA A 7 -32.61 -17.72 20.76
N VAL A 8 -31.95 -18.38 19.80
CA VAL A 8 -31.65 -19.82 19.86
C VAL A 8 -30.49 -20.09 20.82
N GLN A 9 -29.44 -19.26 20.80
CA GLN A 9 -28.32 -19.35 21.72
C GLN A 9 -28.74 -19.18 23.18
N ASP A 10 -29.61 -18.21 23.46
CA ASP A 10 -30.10 -17.94 24.82
C ASP A 10 -30.90 -19.13 25.37
N ARG A 11 -31.76 -19.74 24.55
CA ARG A 11 -32.53 -20.94 24.95
C ARG A 11 -31.62 -22.15 25.21
N LEU A 12 -30.60 -22.35 24.38
CA LEU A 12 -29.62 -23.41 24.59
C LEU A 12 -28.80 -23.19 25.86
N ALA A 13 -28.37 -21.95 26.12
CA ALA A 13 -27.64 -21.61 27.34
C ALA A 13 -28.48 -21.86 28.60
N GLU A 14 -29.78 -21.50 28.56
CA GLU A 14 -30.70 -21.73 29.66
C GLU A 14 -30.94 -23.23 29.91
N GLN A 15 -31.13 -24.03 28.85
CA GLN A 15 -31.27 -25.48 28.96
C GLN A 15 -30.00 -26.13 29.56
N CYS A 16 -28.81 -25.73 29.11
CA CYS A 16 -27.55 -26.21 29.67
C CYS A 16 -27.38 -25.83 31.15
N ALA A 17 -27.79 -24.64 31.55
CA ALA A 17 -27.73 -24.21 32.96
C ALA A 17 -28.68 -25.04 33.85
N GLN A 18 -29.88 -25.34 33.36
CA GLN A 18 -30.85 -26.16 34.08
C GLN A 18 -30.38 -27.61 34.25
N THR A 19 -29.84 -28.22 33.19
CA THR A 19 -29.31 -29.60 33.27
C THR A 19 -28.10 -29.69 34.19
N PHE A 20 -27.17 -28.74 34.10
CA PHE A 20 -26.02 -28.66 35.01
C PHE A 20 -26.44 -28.57 36.48
N LYS A 21 -27.41 -27.70 36.79
CA LYS A 21 -27.92 -27.53 38.16
C LYS A 21 -28.58 -28.80 38.71
N SER A 22 -29.31 -29.54 37.87
CA SER A 22 -29.92 -30.82 38.24
C SER A 22 -28.88 -31.90 38.55
N VAL A 23 -27.86 -32.02 37.68
CA VAL A 23 -26.75 -32.97 37.88
C VAL A 23 -25.96 -32.60 39.14
N GLN A 24 -25.61 -31.33 39.30
CA GLN A 24 -24.90 -30.83 40.48
C GLN A 24 -25.65 -31.09 41.77
N GLY A 25 -26.98 -30.86 41.79
CA GLY A 25 -27.84 -31.16 42.93
C GLY A 25 -27.85 -32.64 43.29
N SER A 26 -27.92 -33.52 42.27
CA SER A 26 -27.91 -34.97 42.46
C SER A 26 -26.58 -35.47 43.03
N VAL A 27 -25.45 -35.00 42.48
CA VAL A 27 -24.10 -35.34 42.99
C VAL A 27 -23.93 -34.82 44.42
N SER A 28 -24.31 -33.58 44.69
CA SER A 28 -24.23 -32.97 46.02
C SER A 28 -25.06 -33.72 47.06
N ALA A 29 -26.27 -34.17 46.69
CA ALA A 29 -27.12 -34.97 47.56
C ALA A 29 -26.48 -36.32 47.91
N VAL A 30 -25.91 -37.03 46.92
CA VAL A 30 -25.18 -38.28 47.15
C VAL A 30 -23.96 -38.04 48.05
N THR A 31 -23.17 -37.00 47.79
CA THR A 31 -22.01 -36.66 48.63
C THR A 31 -22.42 -36.34 50.07
N SER A 32 -23.49 -35.57 50.28
CA SER A 32 -24.00 -35.26 51.62
C SER A 32 -24.49 -36.51 52.36
N TYR A 33 -25.18 -37.44 51.67
CA TYR A 33 -25.62 -38.70 52.26
C TYR A 33 -24.44 -39.52 52.79
N PHE A 34 -23.37 -39.65 52.01
CA PHE A 34 -22.17 -40.38 52.42
C PHE A 34 -21.35 -39.66 53.50
N GLN A 35 -21.38 -38.33 53.54
CA GLN A 35 -20.62 -37.55 54.53
C GLN A 35 -21.33 -37.41 55.88
N LYS A 36 -22.66 -37.39 55.91
CA LYS A 36 -23.45 -37.13 57.14
C LYS A 36 -24.25 -38.34 57.62
N ASP A 37 -25.00 -38.96 56.73
CA ASP A 37 -26.00 -39.97 57.13
C ASP A 37 -25.38 -41.37 57.29
N VAL A 38 -24.40 -41.72 56.44
CA VAL A 38 -23.72 -43.02 56.48
C VAL A 38 -22.91 -43.22 57.78
N PRO A 39 -22.10 -42.24 58.26
CA PRO A 39 -21.39 -42.37 59.54
C PRO A 39 -22.32 -42.61 60.73
N LEU A 40 -23.43 -41.86 60.82
CA LEU A 40 -24.43 -42.02 61.89
C LEU A 40 -25.09 -43.40 61.87
N LYS A 41 -25.41 -43.92 60.68
CA LYS A 41 -25.97 -45.28 60.52
C LYS A 41 -24.95 -46.37 60.86
N HIS A 42 -23.67 -46.16 60.54
CA HIS A 42 -22.60 -47.09 60.88
C HIS A 42 -22.36 -47.17 62.40
N GLU A 43 -22.40 -46.04 63.11
CA GLU A 43 -22.28 -46.03 64.58
C GLU A 43 -23.46 -46.73 65.29
N THR A 44 -24.65 -46.68 64.68
CA THR A 44 -25.87 -47.27 65.26
C THR A 44 -26.01 -48.77 64.96
N ASP A 45 -25.78 -49.21 63.71
CA ASP A 45 -25.95 -50.61 63.26
C ASP A 45 -25.12 -50.89 62.00
N HIS A 46 -23.83 -51.15 62.19
CA HIS A 46 -22.88 -51.43 61.10
C HIS A 46 -23.14 -52.78 60.41
N GLU A 47 -23.66 -53.78 61.14
CA GLU A 47 -23.84 -55.14 60.61
C GLU A 47 -24.96 -55.19 59.57
N SER A 48 -26.09 -54.51 59.83
CA SER A 48 -27.18 -54.35 58.86
C SER A 48 -26.77 -53.52 57.64
N LEU A 49 -25.97 -52.47 57.85
CA LEU A 49 -25.43 -51.65 56.75
C LEU A 49 -24.52 -52.48 55.82
N LEU A 50 -23.61 -53.26 56.39
CA LEU A 50 -22.72 -54.17 55.65
C LEU A 50 -23.50 -55.29 54.95
N GLN A 51 -24.47 -55.90 55.62
CA GLN A 51 -25.30 -56.95 55.03
C GLN A 51 -26.09 -56.42 53.83
N ARG A 52 -26.63 -55.20 53.93
CA ARG A 52 -27.33 -54.54 52.82
C ARG A 52 -26.38 -54.17 51.69
N ALA A 53 -25.15 -53.77 51.99
CA ALA A 53 -24.12 -53.50 50.99
C ALA A 53 -23.67 -54.78 50.26
N PHE A 54 -23.46 -55.88 50.98
CA PHE A 54 -23.09 -57.18 50.39
C PHE A 54 -24.24 -57.84 49.63
N ALA A 55 -25.50 -57.53 49.98
CA ALA A 55 -26.67 -57.95 49.22
C ALA A 55 -26.84 -57.19 47.89
N LEU A 56 -26.08 -56.11 47.65
CA LEU A 56 -26.09 -55.40 46.37
C LEU A 56 -25.46 -56.27 45.28
N GLN A 57 -26.31 -56.91 44.48
CA GLN A 57 -25.87 -57.59 43.27
C GLN A 57 -25.99 -56.65 42.08
N TYR A 58 -24.86 -56.30 41.48
CA TYR A 58 -24.86 -55.55 40.23
C TYR A 58 -25.10 -56.51 39.06
N ASN A 59 -25.93 -56.08 38.11
CA ASN A 59 -26.17 -56.86 36.90
C ASN A 59 -24.98 -56.70 35.94
N GLY A 60 -24.10 -57.70 35.89
CA GLY A 60 -22.90 -57.68 35.04
C GLY A 60 -23.18 -57.47 33.54
N LYS A 61 -24.34 -57.91 33.03
CA LYS A 61 -24.75 -57.64 31.64
C LYS A 61 -25.11 -56.17 31.44
N LYS A 62 -25.84 -55.57 32.40
CA LYS A 62 -26.16 -54.13 32.39
C LYS A 62 -24.89 -53.28 32.53
N MET A 63 -23.96 -53.69 33.39
CA MET A 63 -22.68 -52.99 33.58
C MET A 63 -21.83 -52.99 32.31
N LYS A 64 -21.65 -54.16 31.67
CA LYS A 64 -20.94 -54.28 30.38
C LYS A 64 -21.62 -53.49 29.26
N LYS A 65 -22.96 -53.39 29.27
CA LYS A 65 -23.70 -52.57 28.31
C LYS A 65 -23.42 -51.07 28.52
N LEU A 66 -23.49 -50.60 29.76
CA LEU A 66 -23.15 -49.21 30.12
C LEU A 66 -21.69 -48.87 29.81
N GLU A 67 -20.76 -49.80 30.01
CA GLU A 67 -19.35 -49.62 29.66
C GLU A 67 -19.17 -49.41 28.14
N LYS A 68 -19.84 -50.23 27.31
CA LYS A 68 -19.83 -50.06 25.85
C LYS A 68 -20.48 -48.73 25.44
N GLU A 69 -21.64 -48.40 25.98
CA GLU A 69 -22.33 -47.13 25.71
C GLU A 69 -21.45 -45.93 26.07
N TYR A 70 -20.77 -45.97 27.23
CA TYR A 70 -19.82 -44.93 27.62
C TYR A 70 -18.64 -44.79 26.65
N THR A 71 -18.07 -45.89 26.15
CA THR A 71 -16.98 -45.81 25.16
C THR A 71 -17.42 -45.20 23.84
N VAL A 72 -18.67 -45.46 23.42
CA VAL A 72 -19.26 -44.86 22.21
C VAL A 72 -19.46 -43.35 22.41
N ILE A 73 -20.12 -42.96 23.50
CA ILE A 73 -20.35 -41.55 23.84
C ILE A 73 -19.02 -40.78 23.93
N ARG A 74 -18.00 -41.37 24.56
CA ARG A 74 -16.67 -40.74 24.67
C ARG A 74 -16.00 -40.56 23.31
N LYS A 75 -16.19 -41.50 22.39
CA LYS A 75 -15.64 -41.40 21.03
C LYS A 75 -16.38 -40.32 20.24
N GLU A 76 -17.71 -40.29 20.32
CA GLU A 76 -18.55 -39.24 19.72
C GLU A 76 -18.18 -37.86 20.27
N GLU A 77 -18.01 -37.71 21.59
CA GLU A 77 -17.58 -36.46 22.22
C GLU A 77 -16.19 -36.01 21.72
N GLN A 78 -15.26 -36.95 21.50
CA GLN A 78 -13.94 -36.64 20.94
C GLN A 78 -14.03 -36.18 19.47
N GLU A 79 -14.92 -36.79 18.68
CA GLU A 79 -15.20 -36.39 17.29
C GLU A 79 -15.83 -34.98 17.23
N GLU A 80 -16.82 -34.71 18.09
CA GLU A 80 -17.44 -33.39 18.24
C GLU A 80 -16.41 -32.32 18.67
N GLN A 81 -15.49 -32.66 19.59
CA GLN A 81 -14.42 -31.73 19.98
C GLN A 81 -13.49 -31.39 18.80
N VAL A 82 -13.21 -32.34 17.91
CA VAL A 82 -12.42 -32.09 16.70
C VAL A 82 -13.20 -31.19 15.74
N GLU A 83 -14.50 -31.43 15.56
CA GLU A 83 -15.37 -30.61 14.72
C GLU A 83 -15.48 -29.17 15.24
N ILE A 84 -15.65 -28.97 16.55
CA ILE A 84 -15.66 -27.65 17.19
C ILE A 84 -14.34 -26.90 16.91
N ARG A 85 -13.19 -27.58 16.95
CA ARG A 85 -11.90 -26.94 16.62
C ARG A 85 -11.82 -26.53 15.15
N LYS A 86 -12.31 -27.37 14.24
CA LYS A 86 -12.39 -27.05 12.80
C LYS A 86 -13.28 -25.83 12.57
N LEU A 87 -14.49 -25.83 13.13
CA LEU A 87 -15.45 -24.73 13.02
C LEU A 87 -14.88 -23.44 13.61
N ARG A 88 -14.18 -23.49 14.75
CA ARG A 88 -13.51 -22.30 15.32
C ARG A 88 -12.43 -21.73 14.39
N ASN A 89 -11.64 -22.59 13.75
CA ASN A 89 -10.63 -22.15 12.79
C ASN A 89 -11.26 -21.54 11.53
N GLU A 90 -12.29 -22.19 10.98
CA GLU A 90 -13.03 -21.69 9.84
C GLU A 90 -13.71 -20.35 10.15
N ASN A 91 -14.37 -20.23 11.30
CA ASN A 91 -15.00 -18.98 11.73
C ASN A 91 -13.98 -17.84 11.90
N ARG A 92 -12.76 -18.15 12.37
CA ARG A 92 -11.66 -17.18 12.42
C ARG A 92 -11.26 -16.70 11.02
N LEU A 93 -11.12 -17.60 10.07
CA LEU A 93 -10.78 -17.26 8.67
C LEU A 93 -11.91 -16.46 8.01
N LEU A 94 -13.16 -16.81 8.26
CA LEU A 94 -14.32 -16.06 7.76
C LEU A 94 -14.34 -14.64 8.32
N LYS A 95 -14.08 -14.44 9.61
CA LYS A 95 -13.96 -13.10 10.21
C LYS A 95 -12.83 -12.30 9.57
N GLN A 96 -11.66 -12.89 9.36
CA GLN A 96 -10.55 -12.23 8.68
C GLN A 96 -10.93 -11.83 7.24
N ARG A 97 -11.67 -12.69 6.53
CA ARG A 97 -12.14 -12.38 5.18
C ARG A 97 -13.17 -11.25 5.16
N VAL A 98 -14.08 -11.21 6.12
CA VAL A 98 -15.03 -10.10 6.30
C VAL A 98 -14.26 -8.79 6.55
N GLU A 99 -13.29 -8.80 7.47
CA GLU A 99 -12.48 -7.61 7.78
C GLU A 99 -11.69 -7.11 6.56
N ASN A 100 -11.14 -8.02 5.75
CA ASN A 100 -10.45 -7.64 4.51
C ASN A 100 -11.41 -7.03 3.48
N LEU A 101 -12.61 -7.60 3.32
CA LEU A 101 -13.62 -7.05 2.41
C LEU A 101 -14.13 -5.68 2.88
N GLU A 102 -14.26 -5.47 4.19
CA GLU A 102 -14.61 -4.17 4.76
C GLU A 102 -13.52 -3.13 4.47
N LYS A 103 -12.24 -3.49 4.63
CA LYS A 103 -11.10 -2.64 4.26
C LYS A 103 -11.07 -2.32 2.77
N GLU A 104 -11.24 -3.33 1.91
CA GLU A 104 -11.32 -3.11 0.45
C GLU A 104 -12.48 -2.18 0.10
N SER A 105 -13.66 -2.39 0.69
CA SER A 105 -14.82 -1.51 0.52
C SER A 105 -14.55 -0.08 0.97
N GLU A 106 -13.86 0.10 2.09
CA GLU A 106 -13.46 1.42 2.59
C GLU A 106 -12.49 2.11 1.62
N THR A 107 -11.48 1.40 1.13
CA THR A 107 -10.52 1.96 0.15
C THR A 107 -11.19 2.35 -1.17
N LEU A 108 -12.13 1.54 -1.66
CA LEU A 108 -12.92 1.84 -2.85
C LEU A 108 -13.79 3.09 -2.66
N ALA A 109 -14.44 3.21 -1.50
CA ALA A 109 -15.23 4.38 -1.15
C ALA A 109 -14.35 5.64 -1.08
N ASN A 110 -13.18 5.55 -0.43
CA ASN A 110 -12.24 6.67 -0.34
C ASN A 110 -11.75 7.12 -1.71
N ARG A 111 -11.37 6.18 -2.59
CA ARG A 111 -10.94 6.50 -3.96
C ARG A 111 -12.05 7.13 -4.79
N LEU A 112 -13.30 6.68 -4.61
CA LEU A 112 -14.45 7.27 -5.28
C LEU A 112 -14.68 8.72 -4.82
N ILE A 113 -14.63 8.95 -3.50
CA ILE A 113 -14.78 10.29 -2.92
C ILE A 113 -13.65 11.20 -3.42
N GLU A 114 -12.40 10.74 -3.37
CA GLU A 114 -11.24 11.48 -3.87
C GLU A 114 -11.39 11.83 -5.35
N GLY A 115 -11.80 10.88 -6.19
CA GLY A 115 -12.07 11.14 -7.62
C GLY A 115 -13.19 12.15 -7.84
N GLN A 116 -14.25 12.12 -7.03
CA GLN A 116 -15.33 13.12 -7.10
C GLN A 116 -14.84 14.51 -6.68
N VAL A 117 -14.03 14.61 -5.62
CA VAL A 117 -13.46 15.86 -5.15
C VAL A 117 -12.50 16.44 -6.18
N LEU A 118 -11.59 15.63 -6.74
CA LEU A 118 -10.66 16.06 -7.79
C LEU A 118 -11.41 16.55 -9.02
N ASN A 119 -12.41 15.80 -9.49
CA ASN A 119 -13.22 16.24 -10.64
C ASN A 119 -13.94 17.58 -10.37
N ALA A 120 -14.44 17.78 -9.15
CA ALA A 120 -15.06 19.04 -8.75
C ALA A 120 -14.03 20.19 -8.75
N GLN A 121 -12.82 19.96 -8.22
CA GLN A 121 -11.73 20.94 -8.22
C GLN A 121 -11.28 21.29 -9.66
N TYR A 122 -11.07 20.30 -10.52
CA TYR A 122 -10.74 20.53 -11.92
C TYR A 122 -11.83 21.31 -12.66
N ALA A 123 -13.10 21.05 -12.36
CA ALA A 123 -14.20 21.82 -12.94
C ALA A 123 -14.15 23.29 -12.48
N GLU A 124 -13.91 23.55 -11.19
CA GLU A 124 -13.75 24.92 -10.67
C GLU A 124 -12.56 25.65 -11.31
N GLU A 125 -11.40 25.02 -11.38
CA GLU A 125 -10.21 25.57 -12.04
C GLU A 125 -10.48 25.86 -13.52
N SER A 126 -11.16 24.96 -14.23
CA SER A 126 -11.56 25.16 -15.63
C SER A 126 -12.46 26.38 -15.79
N TYR A 127 -13.44 26.56 -14.89
CA TYR A 127 -14.30 27.74 -14.90
C TYR A 127 -13.52 29.03 -14.59
N GLN A 128 -12.58 29.00 -13.65
CA GLN A 128 -11.71 30.13 -13.33
C GLN A 128 -10.84 30.52 -14.53
N LEU A 129 -10.12 29.57 -15.13
CA LEU A 129 -9.29 29.79 -16.31
C LEU A 129 -10.12 30.30 -17.49
N LYS A 130 -11.34 29.79 -17.69
CA LYS A 130 -12.23 30.27 -18.75
C LYS A 130 -12.66 31.72 -18.52
N ARG A 131 -12.91 32.10 -17.27
CA ARG A 131 -13.24 33.49 -16.89
C ARG A 131 -12.06 34.42 -17.12
N GLU A 132 -10.86 34.03 -16.71
CA GLU A 132 -9.62 34.79 -16.95
C GLU A 132 -9.32 34.92 -18.44
N ASN A 133 -9.44 33.84 -19.22
CA ASN A 133 -9.27 33.87 -20.67
C ASN A 133 -10.25 34.84 -21.34
N ASN A 134 -11.51 34.84 -20.93
CA ASN A 134 -12.48 35.80 -21.47
C ASN A 134 -12.12 37.25 -21.10
N SER A 135 -11.59 37.47 -19.89
CA SER A 135 -11.10 38.78 -19.48
C SER A 135 -9.89 39.23 -20.31
N LEU A 136 -8.90 38.34 -20.50
CA LEU A 136 -7.70 38.59 -21.30
C LEU A 136 -8.05 38.80 -22.78
N LYS A 137 -8.98 38.01 -23.34
CA LYS A 137 -9.48 38.20 -24.69
C LYS A 137 -10.11 39.58 -24.87
N LYS A 138 -10.93 40.02 -23.91
CA LYS A 138 -11.52 41.36 -23.95
C LYS A 138 -10.45 42.45 -23.89
N GLN A 139 -9.45 42.30 -23.02
CA GLN A 139 -8.31 43.22 -22.95
C GLN A 139 -7.49 43.25 -24.25
N LEU A 140 -7.28 42.09 -24.88
CA LEU A 140 -6.65 41.99 -26.19
C LEU A 140 -7.48 42.68 -27.26
N GLU A 141 -8.80 42.50 -27.27
CA GLU A 141 -9.70 43.15 -28.22
C GLU A 141 -9.69 44.68 -28.07
N ASP A 142 -9.68 45.17 -26.83
CA ASP A 142 -9.56 46.59 -26.51
C ASP A 142 -8.20 47.16 -26.96
N LEU A 143 -7.10 46.44 -26.68
CA LEU A 143 -5.74 46.78 -27.14
C LEU A 143 -5.61 46.71 -28.66
N ASN A 144 -6.23 45.73 -29.31
CA ASN A 144 -6.16 45.55 -30.75
C ASN A 144 -7.04 46.58 -31.47
N CYS A 145 -8.12 47.05 -30.85
CA CYS A 145 -8.87 48.22 -31.32
C CYS A 145 -8.03 49.50 -31.21
N LEU A 146 -7.27 49.67 -30.12
CA LEU A 146 -6.27 50.74 -29.98
C LEU A 146 -5.15 50.62 -31.02
N LEU A 147 -4.68 49.40 -31.28
CA LEU A 147 -3.61 49.10 -32.22
C LEU A 147 -4.07 49.30 -33.67
N LYS A 148 -5.27 48.88 -34.05
CA LYS A 148 -5.87 49.09 -35.38
C LYS A 148 -6.13 50.57 -35.69
N ASN A 149 -6.34 51.40 -34.65
CA ASN A 149 -6.33 52.85 -34.79
C ASN A 149 -4.92 53.41 -35.08
N THR A 150 -3.87 52.67 -34.74
CA THR A 150 -2.46 53.00 -35.05
C THR A 150 -1.88 52.23 -36.26
N GLN A 151 -2.55 51.17 -36.72
CA GLN A 151 -2.06 50.17 -37.70
C GLN A 151 -2.92 50.18 -38.98
N ILE A 152 -3.10 51.36 -39.59
CA ILE A 152 -3.40 51.47 -41.03
C ILE A 152 -2.12 51.16 -41.85
N ASP A 153 -0.96 51.15 -41.21
CA ASP A 153 0.31 50.85 -41.84
C ASP A 153 0.77 49.43 -41.46
N THR A 154 1.01 48.60 -42.49
CA THR A 154 1.79 47.34 -42.48
C THR A 154 1.06 46.01 -42.20
N ASP A 155 0.55 45.39 -43.28
CA ASP A 155 0.23 43.95 -43.35
C ASP A 155 0.99 43.32 -44.53
N GLN A 156 1.93 42.39 -44.24
CA GLN A 156 2.41 41.30 -45.12
C GLN A 156 3.62 40.59 -44.46
N THR A 157 3.45 39.57 -43.61
CA THR A 157 4.48 38.51 -43.32
C THR A 157 4.05 37.44 -42.27
N GLU A 158 2.92 36.72 -42.40
CA GLU A 158 2.59 35.64 -41.41
C GLU A 158 2.01 34.33 -41.99
N ASN A 159 2.32 33.97 -43.24
CA ASN A 159 1.68 32.79 -43.88
C ASN A 159 2.57 31.55 -44.02
N ILE A 160 3.76 31.50 -43.41
CA ILE A 160 4.74 30.41 -43.65
C ILE A 160 4.90 29.46 -42.46
N HIS A 161 4.62 29.88 -41.21
CA HIS A 161 4.88 29.04 -40.03
C HIS A 161 3.74 28.07 -39.61
N THR A 162 2.53 28.24 -40.12
CA THR A 162 1.37 27.41 -39.76
C THR A 162 1.36 26.05 -40.46
N SER A 163 2.05 25.92 -41.60
CA SER A 163 2.01 24.70 -42.43
C SER A 163 2.88 23.56 -41.87
N ASP A 164 4.04 23.84 -41.27
CA ASP A 164 4.98 22.80 -40.80
C ASP A 164 4.53 22.12 -39.49
N PHE A 165 3.80 22.84 -38.65
CA PHE A 165 3.28 22.31 -37.38
C PHE A 165 2.14 21.30 -37.58
N ILE A 166 1.30 21.48 -38.60
CA ILE A 166 0.15 20.60 -38.88
C ILE A 166 0.61 19.24 -39.45
N VAL A 167 1.66 19.24 -40.26
CA VAL A 167 2.19 18.01 -40.89
C VAL A 167 2.86 17.09 -39.86
N THR A 168 3.58 17.66 -38.90
CA THR A 168 4.25 16.90 -37.83
C THR A 168 3.27 16.30 -36.83
N SER A 169 2.18 17.00 -36.48
CA SER A 169 1.15 16.49 -35.58
C SER A 169 0.40 15.27 -36.17
N ASN A 170 0.03 15.32 -37.45
CA ASN A 170 -0.71 14.24 -38.11
C ASN A 170 0.14 12.96 -38.31
N HIS A 171 1.47 13.09 -38.42
CA HIS A 171 2.36 11.94 -38.57
C HIS A 171 2.37 11.06 -37.30
N ASN A 172 2.41 11.70 -36.13
CA ASN A 172 2.48 11.01 -34.84
C ASN A 172 1.17 10.27 -34.51
N GLU A 173 0.01 10.84 -34.84
CA GLU A 173 -1.29 10.19 -34.61
C GLU A 173 -1.44 8.90 -35.44
N VAL A 174 -0.96 8.91 -36.68
CA VAL A 174 -1.03 7.76 -37.59
C VAL A 174 -0.13 6.61 -37.13
N GLU A 175 1.00 6.91 -36.49
CA GLU A 175 1.91 5.89 -35.96
C GLU A 175 1.32 5.17 -34.74
N VAL A 176 0.73 5.91 -33.80
CA VAL A 176 0.04 5.36 -32.63
C VAL A 176 -1.14 4.47 -33.04
N LEU A 177 -1.89 4.86 -34.08
CA LEU A 177 -3.00 4.06 -34.59
C LEU A 177 -2.54 2.75 -35.23
N ARG A 178 -1.38 2.71 -35.89
CA ARG A 178 -0.83 1.44 -36.42
C ARG A 178 -0.41 0.50 -35.31
N GLU A 179 0.22 1.02 -34.26
CA GLU A 179 0.70 0.21 -33.14
C GLU A 179 -0.47 -0.40 -32.34
N THR A 180 -1.54 0.38 -32.13
CA THR A 180 -2.77 -0.12 -31.49
C THR A 180 -3.48 -1.19 -32.31
N VAL A 181 -3.56 -1.04 -33.64
CA VAL A 181 -4.12 -2.07 -34.53
C VAL A 181 -3.30 -3.36 -34.48
N ASN A 182 -1.97 -3.27 -34.49
CA ASN A 182 -1.11 -4.45 -34.39
C ASN A 182 -1.30 -5.18 -33.04
N ARG A 183 -1.38 -4.44 -31.93
CA ARG A 183 -1.63 -5.00 -30.60
C ARG A 183 -3.00 -5.69 -30.51
N LEU A 184 -4.05 -5.07 -31.04
CA LEU A 184 -5.39 -5.67 -31.06
C LEU A 184 -5.42 -6.93 -31.94
N SER A 185 -4.68 -6.94 -33.05
CA SER A 185 -4.61 -8.08 -33.96
C SER A 185 -3.88 -9.28 -33.36
N THR A 186 -2.78 -9.05 -32.63
CA THR A 186 -2.06 -10.11 -31.91
C THR A 186 -2.88 -10.67 -30.75
N GLU A 187 -3.58 -9.81 -30.02
CA GLU A 187 -4.45 -10.22 -28.92
C GLU A 187 -5.68 -11.02 -29.40
N ASN A 188 -6.28 -10.62 -30.52
CA ASN A 188 -7.37 -11.37 -31.15
C ASN A 188 -6.92 -12.74 -31.68
N ARG A 189 -5.71 -12.84 -32.26
CA ARG A 189 -5.12 -14.13 -32.66
C ARG A 189 -4.87 -15.05 -31.46
N ARG A 190 -4.45 -14.51 -30.31
CA ARG A 190 -4.25 -15.26 -29.06
C ARG A 190 -5.58 -15.79 -28.49
N LEU A 191 -6.63 -14.97 -28.53
CA LEU A 191 -7.96 -15.36 -28.06
C LEU A 191 -8.64 -16.42 -28.95
N GLN A 192 -8.26 -16.52 -30.23
CA GLN A 192 -8.77 -17.55 -31.14
C GLN A 192 -8.04 -18.90 -31.02
N SER A 193 -6.80 -18.94 -30.50
CA SER A 193 -6.04 -20.19 -30.36
C SER A 193 -6.25 -20.92 -29.02
N THR A 194 -6.60 -20.20 -27.95
CA THR A 194 -6.89 -20.78 -26.63
C THR A 194 -8.17 -21.63 -26.51
N PRO A 195 -9.31 -21.34 -27.17
CA PRO A 195 -10.54 -22.12 -26.96
C PRO A 195 -10.55 -23.50 -27.62
N ASN A 196 -9.77 -23.73 -28.69
CA ASN A 196 -9.81 -25.00 -29.42
C ASN A 196 -8.98 -26.13 -28.77
N SER A 197 -7.92 -25.79 -28.03
CA SER A 197 -7.05 -26.78 -27.39
C SER A 197 -7.72 -27.44 -26.19
N GLU A 198 -8.35 -26.65 -25.32
CA GLU A 198 -9.05 -27.15 -24.12
C GLU A 198 -10.26 -28.00 -24.50
N ILE A 199 -11.02 -27.58 -25.52
CA ILE A 199 -12.14 -28.36 -26.07
C ILE A 199 -11.67 -29.71 -26.64
N ALA A 200 -10.54 -29.74 -27.35
CA ALA A 200 -9.96 -30.99 -27.87
C ALA A 200 -9.56 -31.96 -26.73
N THR A 201 -8.91 -31.45 -25.67
CA THR A 201 -8.55 -32.27 -24.51
C THR A 201 -9.78 -32.83 -23.77
N LEU A 202 -10.85 -32.03 -23.62
CA LEU A 202 -12.09 -32.49 -23.00
C LEU A 202 -12.80 -33.55 -23.85
N HIS A 203 -12.74 -33.46 -25.18
CA HIS A 203 -13.28 -34.49 -26.07
C HIS A 203 -12.50 -35.81 -26.00
N GLU A 204 -11.17 -35.76 -25.85
CA GLU A 204 -10.34 -36.94 -25.68
C GLU A 204 -10.60 -37.60 -24.32
N GLU A 205 -10.68 -36.81 -23.24
CA GLU A 205 -11.06 -37.29 -21.89
C GLU A 205 -12.45 -37.95 -21.89
N LEU A 206 -13.45 -37.34 -22.56
CA LEU A 206 -14.80 -37.91 -22.68
C LEU A 206 -14.83 -39.23 -23.46
N THR A 207 -14.01 -39.35 -24.50
CA THR A 207 -13.95 -40.58 -25.31
C THR A 207 -13.37 -41.74 -24.51
N LEU A 208 -12.32 -41.47 -23.72
CA LEU A 208 -11.73 -42.45 -22.81
C LEU A 208 -12.74 -42.92 -21.75
N VAL A 209 -13.50 -42.00 -21.14
CA VAL A 209 -14.56 -42.35 -20.17
C VAL A 209 -15.64 -43.23 -20.81
N LYS A 210 -16.11 -42.87 -22.00
CA LYS A 210 -17.16 -43.64 -22.69
C LYS A 210 -16.73 -45.06 -23.07
N MET A 211 -15.49 -45.25 -23.51
CA MET A 211 -14.97 -46.58 -23.82
C MET A 211 -14.91 -47.47 -22.58
N ARG A 212 -14.42 -46.89 -21.48
CA ARG A 212 -14.34 -47.54 -20.19
C ARG A 212 -15.71 -47.93 -19.61
N ASP A 213 -16.70 -47.05 -19.72
CA ASP A 213 -18.08 -47.35 -19.28
C ASP A 213 -18.69 -48.50 -20.10
N ALA A 214 -18.38 -48.57 -21.40
CA ALA A 214 -18.82 -49.67 -22.26
C ALA A 214 -18.16 -51.01 -21.85
N GLU A 215 -16.87 -51.01 -21.51
CA GLU A 215 -16.16 -52.20 -21.02
C GLU A 215 -16.71 -52.68 -19.67
N ALA A 216 -16.95 -51.76 -18.72
CA ALA A 216 -17.57 -52.08 -17.44
C ALA A 216 -18.96 -52.70 -17.59
N GLN A 217 -19.75 -52.19 -18.55
CA GLN A 217 -21.08 -52.70 -18.84
C GLN A 217 -21.05 -54.13 -19.42
N VAL A 218 -20.08 -54.43 -20.29
CA VAL A 218 -19.89 -55.79 -20.82
C VAL A 218 -19.49 -56.77 -19.71
N ASN A 219 -18.53 -56.39 -18.86
CA ASN A 219 -18.05 -57.22 -17.74
C ASN A 219 -19.18 -57.55 -16.73
N LEU A 220 -20.03 -56.56 -16.43
CA LEU A 220 -21.17 -56.74 -15.53
C LEU A 220 -22.21 -57.68 -16.14
N ASN A 221 -22.45 -57.60 -17.45
CA ASN A 221 -23.35 -58.52 -18.15
C ASN A 221 -22.81 -59.96 -18.16
N GLU A 222 -21.51 -60.15 -18.38
CA GLU A 222 -20.87 -61.46 -18.30
C GLU A 222 -20.97 -62.09 -16.90
N LEU A 223 -20.77 -61.29 -15.85
CA LEU A 223 -20.92 -61.75 -14.47
C LEU A 223 -22.36 -62.15 -14.13
N ARG A 224 -23.34 -61.35 -14.58
CA ARG A 224 -24.76 -61.70 -14.43
C ARG A 224 -25.10 -63.00 -15.14
N GLN A 225 -24.58 -63.20 -16.35
CA GLN A 225 -24.78 -64.43 -17.10
C GLN A 225 -24.17 -65.63 -16.36
N ARG A 226 -22.94 -65.49 -15.84
CA ARG A 226 -22.27 -66.57 -15.12
C ARG A 226 -23.00 -67.00 -13.84
N ILE A 227 -23.54 -66.04 -13.08
CA ILE A 227 -24.37 -66.31 -11.90
C ILE A 227 -25.67 -67.04 -12.32
N ALA A 228 -26.30 -66.62 -13.43
CA ALA A 228 -27.51 -67.25 -13.94
C ALA A 228 -27.28 -68.71 -14.39
N ASP A 229 -26.14 -68.99 -15.02
CA ASP A 229 -25.79 -70.33 -15.48
C ASP A 229 -25.50 -71.27 -14.30
N LEU A 230 -24.73 -70.82 -13.32
CA LEU A 230 -24.45 -71.61 -12.10
C LEU A 230 -25.72 -71.88 -11.28
N ASN A 231 -26.66 -70.93 -11.24
CA ASN A 231 -27.94 -71.12 -10.57
C ASN A 231 -28.80 -72.17 -11.31
N ARG A 232 -28.76 -72.22 -12.65
CA ARG A 232 -29.38 -73.31 -13.42
C ARG A 232 -28.74 -74.66 -13.14
N GLU A 233 -27.41 -74.73 -13.15
CA GLU A 233 -26.67 -75.97 -12.85
C GLU A 233 -27.01 -76.49 -11.45
N TRP A 234 -27.10 -75.61 -10.45
CA TRP A 234 -27.51 -75.96 -9.09
C TRP A 234 -28.97 -76.46 -9.04
N GLN A 235 -29.90 -75.77 -9.70
CA GLN A 235 -31.31 -76.19 -9.75
C GLN A 235 -31.49 -77.56 -10.41
N LEU A 236 -30.74 -77.83 -11.49
CA LEU A 236 -30.75 -79.13 -12.17
C LEU A 236 -30.20 -80.22 -11.24
N HIS A 237 -29.08 -79.98 -10.58
CA HIS A 237 -28.51 -80.93 -9.62
C HIS A 237 -29.46 -81.20 -8.44
N ASP A 238 -30.05 -80.17 -7.83
CA ASP A 238 -31.03 -80.31 -6.75
C ASP A 238 -32.25 -81.14 -7.19
N SER A 239 -32.71 -80.96 -8.44
CA SER A 239 -33.79 -81.78 -8.99
C SER A 239 -33.37 -83.25 -9.19
N LEU A 240 -32.15 -83.52 -9.66
CA LEU A 240 -31.63 -84.87 -9.87
C LEU A 240 -31.43 -85.63 -8.55
N CYS A 241 -30.87 -84.98 -7.53
CA CYS A 241 -30.74 -85.58 -6.18
C CYS A 241 -32.11 -85.87 -5.55
N LYS A 242 -33.12 -85.02 -5.77
CA LYS A 242 -34.50 -85.29 -5.32
C LYS A 242 -35.08 -86.52 -6.00
N THR A 243 -34.90 -86.67 -7.32
CA THR A 243 -35.37 -87.85 -8.04
C THR A 243 -34.61 -89.14 -7.69
N ALA A 244 -33.30 -89.06 -7.43
CA ALA A 244 -32.49 -90.22 -7.04
C ALA A 244 -32.89 -90.77 -5.66
N ARG A 245 -33.20 -89.89 -4.69
CA ARG A 245 -33.73 -90.26 -3.37
C ARG A 245 -35.09 -90.96 -3.40
N GLU A 246 -35.89 -90.75 -4.43
CA GLU A 246 -37.19 -91.40 -4.58
C GLU A 246 -37.07 -92.84 -5.13
N THR A 247 -35.94 -93.18 -5.77
CA THR A 247 -35.78 -94.44 -6.52
C THR A 247 -34.90 -95.50 -5.86
N ASP A 248 -33.90 -95.15 -5.04
CA ASP A 248 -33.03 -96.13 -4.35
C ASP A 248 -32.55 -95.61 -2.98
N ASN A 249 -32.77 -96.39 -1.91
CA ASN A 249 -32.33 -96.07 -0.55
C ASN A 249 -31.04 -96.84 -0.22
N SER A 250 -29.88 -96.35 -0.69
CA SER A 250 -28.56 -96.91 -0.38
C SER A 250 -27.68 -95.91 0.41
N PRO A 251 -27.06 -96.30 1.54
CA PRO A 251 -26.23 -95.41 2.35
C PRO A 251 -24.93 -94.94 1.66
N GLN A 252 -24.59 -95.50 0.50
CA GLN A 252 -23.45 -95.10 -0.31
C GLN A 252 -23.79 -93.96 -1.30
N ASP A 253 -25.08 -93.76 -1.62
CA ASP A 253 -25.55 -92.62 -2.40
C ASP A 253 -25.57 -91.33 -1.55
N ASP A 254 -25.83 -91.45 -0.24
CA ASP A 254 -25.82 -90.30 0.68
C ASP A 254 -24.44 -89.61 0.80
N THR A 255 -23.34 -90.37 0.71
CA THR A 255 -21.98 -89.81 0.75
C THR A 255 -21.59 -89.15 -0.58
N TYR A 256 -22.05 -89.71 -1.70
CA TYR A 256 -21.88 -89.13 -3.02
C TYR A 256 -22.66 -87.81 -3.15
N ASP A 257 -23.91 -87.78 -2.69
CA ASP A 257 -24.75 -86.58 -2.66
C ASP A 257 -24.14 -85.45 -1.81
N LEU A 258 -23.54 -85.80 -0.66
CA LEU A 258 -22.85 -84.83 0.20
C LEU A 258 -21.63 -84.21 -0.49
N ILE A 259 -20.79 -85.04 -1.13
CA ILE A 259 -19.61 -84.57 -1.88
C ILE A 259 -20.04 -83.73 -3.08
N ALA A 260 -21.11 -84.10 -3.78
CA ALA A 260 -21.63 -83.36 -4.91
C ALA A 260 -22.20 -81.98 -4.49
N HIS A 261 -22.92 -81.93 -3.36
CA HIS A 261 -23.37 -80.67 -2.77
C HIS A 261 -22.20 -79.78 -2.31
N GLU A 262 -21.18 -80.36 -1.67
CA GLU A 262 -19.96 -79.63 -1.29
C GLU A 262 -19.20 -79.08 -2.50
N LEU A 263 -19.10 -79.86 -3.59
CA LEU A 263 -18.49 -79.43 -4.84
C LEU A 263 -19.24 -78.24 -5.46
N ILE A 264 -20.57 -78.27 -5.52
CA ILE A 264 -21.35 -77.14 -6.06
C ILE A 264 -21.27 -75.93 -5.13
N SER A 265 -21.30 -76.15 -3.82
CA SER A 265 -21.10 -75.08 -2.83
C SER A 265 -19.72 -74.41 -2.99
N LEU A 266 -18.68 -75.20 -3.27
CA LEU A 266 -17.34 -74.69 -3.57
C LEU A 266 -17.31 -73.92 -4.89
N LYS A 267 -17.92 -74.44 -5.97
CA LYS A 267 -18.03 -73.74 -7.26
C LYS A 267 -18.79 -72.42 -7.17
N MET A 268 -19.86 -72.35 -6.38
CA MET A 268 -20.59 -71.11 -6.13
C MET A 268 -19.74 -70.11 -5.35
N ARG A 269 -18.97 -70.58 -4.36
CA ARG A 269 -18.05 -69.72 -3.60
C ARG A 269 -16.91 -69.20 -4.47
N GLU A 270 -16.34 -70.04 -5.33
CA GLU A 270 -15.31 -69.65 -6.31
C GLU A 270 -15.85 -68.59 -7.28
N ALA A 271 -17.03 -68.82 -7.86
CA ALA A 271 -17.68 -67.84 -8.72
C ALA A 271 -18.03 -66.53 -8.00
N GLN A 272 -18.39 -66.60 -6.71
CA GLN A 272 -18.59 -65.41 -5.88
C GLN A 272 -17.29 -64.63 -5.70
N THR A 273 -16.18 -65.32 -5.37
CA THR A 273 -14.87 -64.67 -5.24
C THR A 273 -14.37 -64.08 -6.57
N ASP A 274 -14.66 -64.72 -7.70
CA ASP A 274 -14.35 -64.18 -9.02
C ASP A 274 -15.16 -62.93 -9.35
N CYS A 275 -16.43 -62.90 -8.96
CA CYS A 275 -17.27 -61.71 -9.07
C CYS A 275 -16.70 -60.57 -8.22
N ASP A 276 -16.36 -60.85 -6.96
CA ASP A 276 -15.78 -59.89 -6.04
C ASP A 276 -14.43 -59.36 -6.55
N ASN A 277 -13.58 -60.22 -7.11
CA ASN A 277 -12.30 -59.84 -7.73
C ASN A 277 -12.50 -58.90 -8.92
N LYS A 278 -13.44 -59.21 -9.83
CA LYS A 278 -13.75 -58.32 -10.97
C LYS A 278 -14.32 -56.97 -10.52
N LEU A 279 -15.16 -56.95 -9.48
CA LEU A 279 -15.66 -55.71 -8.89
C LEU A 279 -14.52 -54.87 -8.28
N LEU A 280 -13.56 -55.50 -7.60
CA LEU A 280 -12.39 -54.81 -7.07
C LEU A 280 -11.47 -54.30 -8.18
N SER A 281 -11.26 -55.06 -9.25
CA SER A 281 -10.51 -54.61 -10.43
C SER A 281 -11.16 -53.38 -11.08
N GLN A 282 -12.49 -53.37 -11.23
CA GLN A 282 -13.22 -52.20 -11.72
C GLN A 282 -13.00 -50.98 -10.80
N LYS A 283 -13.08 -51.18 -9.48
CA LYS A 283 -12.88 -50.11 -8.50
C LYS A 283 -11.45 -49.54 -8.52
N ILE A 284 -10.43 -50.39 -8.70
CA ILE A 284 -9.03 -49.94 -8.87
C ILE A 284 -8.93 -49.05 -10.09
N MET A 285 -9.45 -49.53 -11.21
CA MET A 285 -9.42 -48.82 -12.47
C MET A 285 -10.13 -47.45 -12.31
N ASP A 286 -11.25 -47.36 -11.56
CA ASP A 286 -12.01 -46.12 -11.38
C ASP A 286 -11.21 -45.10 -10.56
N ILE A 287 -10.53 -45.58 -9.51
CA ILE A 287 -9.62 -44.77 -8.69
C ILE A 287 -8.44 -44.28 -9.52
N GLU A 288 -7.88 -45.10 -10.42
CA GLU A 288 -6.80 -44.69 -11.32
C GLU A 288 -7.24 -43.58 -12.28
N THR A 289 -8.46 -43.63 -12.80
CA THR A 289 -9.00 -42.52 -13.61
C THR A 289 -9.24 -41.27 -12.79
N GLN A 290 -9.80 -41.39 -11.58
CA GLN A 290 -9.96 -40.25 -10.69
C GLN A 290 -8.60 -39.61 -10.37
N LYS A 291 -7.58 -40.42 -10.12
CA LYS A 291 -6.20 -39.96 -9.94
C LYS A 291 -5.69 -39.20 -11.16
N GLN A 292 -5.90 -39.72 -12.38
CA GLN A 292 -5.45 -39.06 -13.60
C GLN A 292 -6.16 -37.72 -13.83
N VAL A 293 -7.47 -37.66 -13.60
CA VAL A 293 -8.27 -36.43 -13.70
C VAL A 293 -7.79 -35.38 -12.69
N LEU A 294 -7.60 -35.77 -11.43
CA LEU A 294 -7.07 -34.88 -10.39
C LEU A 294 -5.65 -34.41 -10.73
N HIS A 295 -4.80 -35.29 -11.26
CA HIS A 295 -3.45 -34.92 -11.71
C HIS A 295 -3.49 -33.88 -12.83
N ASN A 296 -4.32 -34.08 -13.85
CA ASN A 296 -4.52 -33.11 -14.93
C ASN A 296 -5.07 -31.77 -14.42
N GLN A 297 -5.98 -31.81 -13.44
CA GLN A 297 -6.52 -30.60 -12.81
C GLN A 297 -5.45 -29.82 -12.04
N ILE A 298 -4.65 -30.50 -11.24
CA ILE A 298 -3.52 -29.88 -10.51
C ILE A 298 -2.55 -29.25 -11.52
N LYS A 299 -2.19 -29.97 -12.58
CA LYS A 299 -1.29 -29.45 -13.62
C LYS A 299 -1.83 -28.16 -14.27
N ARG A 300 -3.11 -28.13 -14.64
CA ARG A 300 -3.76 -26.92 -15.19
C ARG A 300 -3.73 -25.75 -14.20
N GLN A 301 -4.01 -26.02 -12.91
CA GLN A 301 -3.95 -25.01 -11.85
C GLN A 301 -2.53 -24.50 -11.60
N ASP A 302 -1.52 -25.37 -11.69
CA ASP A 302 -0.11 -25.00 -11.56
C ASP A 302 0.33 -24.10 -12.72
N GLU A 303 -0.07 -24.42 -13.95
CA GLU A 303 0.21 -23.61 -15.14
C GLU A 303 -0.48 -22.23 -15.06
N GLU A 304 -1.74 -22.18 -14.61
CA GLU A 304 -2.45 -20.92 -14.35
C GLU A 304 -1.77 -20.09 -13.25
N SER A 305 -1.36 -20.74 -12.16
CA SER A 305 -0.62 -20.09 -11.08
C SER A 305 0.74 -19.55 -11.55
N GLN A 306 1.43 -20.27 -12.45
CA GLN A 306 2.67 -19.79 -13.07
C GLN A 306 2.40 -18.58 -13.97
N ARG A 307 1.33 -18.60 -14.79
CA ARG A 307 0.94 -17.45 -15.61
C ARG A 307 0.65 -16.21 -14.78
N ILE A 308 -0.18 -16.34 -13.73
CA ILE A 308 -0.51 -15.22 -12.83
C ILE A 308 0.74 -14.67 -12.13
N ARG A 309 1.68 -15.55 -11.72
CA ARG A 309 2.95 -15.11 -11.13
C ARG A 309 3.79 -14.28 -12.10
N LEU A 310 3.90 -14.71 -13.36
CA LEU A 310 4.62 -13.96 -14.38
C LEU A 310 3.96 -12.59 -14.67
N GLU A 311 2.64 -12.56 -14.79
CA GLU A 311 1.89 -11.31 -14.97
C GLU A 311 2.07 -10.35 -13.78
N LEU A 312 2.10 -10.88 -12.55
CA LEU A 312 2.37 -10.09 -11.35
C LEU A 312 3.79 -9.49 -11.36
N ASP A 313 4.80 -10.29 -11.72
CA ASP A 313 6.18 -9.81 -11.81
C ASP A 313 6.34 -8.74 -12.90
N GLU A 314 5.71 -8.91 -14.07
CA GLU A 314 5.67 -7.89 -15.11
C GLU A 314 4.99 -6.60 -14.64
N CYS A 315 3.88 -6.71 -13.90
CA CYS A 315 3.22 -5.54 -13.31
C CYS A 315 4.11 -4.85 -12.29
N ARG A 316 4.85 -5.61 -11.47
CA ARG A 316 5.79 -5.08 -10.48
C ARG A 316 6.95 -4.34 -11.13
N ILE A 317 7.48 -4.84 -12.24
CA ILE A 317 8.53 -4.16 -13.01
C ILE A 317 8.00 -2.84 -13.55
N ARG A 318 6.83 -2.85 -14.21
CA ARG A 318 6.18 -1.63 -14.72
C ARG A 318 5.91 -0.60 -13.62
N GLU A 319 5.46 -1.04 -12.45
CA GLU A 319 5.24 -0.16 -11.30
C GLU A 319 6.54 0.51 -10.83
N ASN A 320 7.64 -0.25 -10.75
CA ASN A 320 8.94 0.28 -10.37
C ASN A 320 9.47 1.29 -11.40
N GLU A 321 9.29 1.03 -12.69
CA GLU A 321 9.66 1.95 -13.77
C GLU A 321 8.89 3.28 -13.64
N LEU A 322 7.56 3.21 -13.46
CA LEU A 322 6.73 4.40 -13.25
C LEU A 322 7.10 5.15 -11.96
N ARG A 323 7.44 4.44 -10.88
CA ARG A 323 7.93 5.05 -9.64
C ARG A 323 9.24 5.81 -9.86
N ILE A 324 10.17 5.26 -10.64
CA ILE A 324 11.42 5.93 -11.00
C ILE A 324 11.12 7.19 -11.83
N GLN A 325 10.27 7.10 -12.85
CA GLN A 325 9.88 8.25 -13.68
C GLN A 325 9.22 9.37 -12.86
N LEU A 326 8.37 9.02 -11.88
CA LEU A 326 7.77 10.00 -10.97
C LEU A 326 8.81 10.73 -10.13
N VAL A 327 9.83 10.01 -9.63
CA VAL A 327 10.92 10.62 -8.86
C VAL A 327 11.75 11.55 -9.75
N GLU A 328 12.04 11.16 -10.98
CA GLU A 328 12.78 11.99 -11.95
C GLU A 328 12.02 13.28 -12.28
N LEU A 329 10.73 13.20 -12.61
CA LEU A 329 9.90 14.38 -12.88
C LEU A 329 9.79 15.30 -11.67
N LYS A 330 9.67 14.74 -10.46
CA LYS A 330 9.66 15.52 -9.22
C LYS A 330 10.97 16.28 -9.02
N ASN A 331 12.11 15.65 -9.30
CA ASN A 331 13.41 16.30 -9.21
C ASN A 331 13.56 17.41 -10.25
N GLN A 332 13.16 17.17 -11.50
CA GLN A 332 13.16 18.19 -12.56
C GLN A 332 12.30 19.41 -12.20
N MET A 333 11.13 19.19 -11.61
CA MET A 333 10.26 20.27 -11.12
C MET A 333 10.95 21.08 -10.01
N ASN A 334 11.56 20.40 -9.03
CA ASN A 334 12.29 21.06 -7.95
C ASN A 334 13.47 21.88 -8.48
N ASP A 335 14.24 21.34 -9.44
CA ASP A 335 15.36 22.05 -10.07
C ASP A 335 14.86 23.30 -10.83
N GLY A 336 13.73 23.19 -11.53
CA GLY A 336 13.09 24.33 -12.19
C GLY A 336 12.64 25.42 -11.21
N LEU A 337 12.05 25.03 -10.08
CA LEU A 337 11.66 25.97 -9.02
C LEU A 337 12.86 26.66 -8.37
N LEU A 338 13.97 25.95 -8.18
CA LEU A 338 15.21 26.53 -7.67
C LEU A 338 15.79 27.56 -8.64
N ARG A 339 15.87 27.22 -9.94
CA ARG A 339 16.30 28.17 -10.99
C ARG A 339 15.43 29.41 -11.04
N GLN A 340 14.11 29.26 -10.98
CA GLN A 340 13.20 30.41 -10.97
C GLN A 340 13.42 31.33 -9.77
N LYS A 341 13.70 30.76 -8.58
CA LYS A 341 14.03 31.55 -7.38
C LYS A 341 15.36 32.27 -7.53
N GLU A 342 16.37 31.61 -8.08
CA GLU A 342 17.68 32.20 -8.39
C GLU A 342 17.55 33.36 -9.38
N ASP A 343 16.79 33.19 -10.46
CA ASP A 343 16.54 34.23 -11.46
C ASP A 343 15.80 35.44 -10.86
N SER A 344 14.79 35.18 -10.02
CA SER A 344 14.08 36.24 -9.30
C SER A 344 14.99 37.00 -8.33
N MET A 345 15.88 36.31 -7.62
CA MET A 345 16.86 36.92 -6.74
C MET A 345 17.87 37.77 -7.54
N MET A 346 18.36 37.25 -8.67
CA MET A 346 19.28 37.97 -9.56
C MET A 346 18.65 39.25 -10.13
N LEU A 347 17.36 39.20 -10.48
CA LEU A 347 16.62 40.37 -10.96
C LEU A 347 16.52 41.43 -9.85
N ARG A 348 16.15 41.03 -8.62
CA ARG A 348 16.09 41.94 -7.46
C ARG A 348 17.45 42.57 -7.14
N ILE A 349 18.54 41.82 -7.27
CA ILE A 349 19.90 42.36 -7.09
C ILE A 349 20.19 43.42 -8.14
N ARG A 350 19.93 43.13 -9.43
CA ARG A 350 20.12 44.10 -10.51
C ARG A 350 19.25 45.36 -10.35
N GLU A 351 18.01 45.20 -9.92
CA GLU A 351 17.13 46.32 -9.58
C GLU A 351 17.69 47.15 -8.43
N ALA A 352 18.15 46.50 -7.36
CA ALA A 352 18.79 47.18 -6.22
C ALA A 352 20.04 47.95 -6.65
N GLU A 353 20.93 47.34 -7.45
CA GLU A 353 22.12 47.99 -8.02
C GLU A 353 21.75 49.20 -8.90
N SER A 354 20.72 49.08 -9.74
CA SER A 354 20.22 50.21 -10.54
C SER A 354 19.67 51.33 -9.66
N THR A 355 18.89 51.00 -8.61
CA THR A 355 18.40 52.03 -7.68
C THR A 355 19.52 52.69 -6.88
N GLN A 356 20.56 51.94 -6.52
CA GLN A 356 21.75 52.48 -5.85
C GLN A 356 22.50 53.46 -6.77
N THR A 357 22.79 53.07 -8.01
CA THR A 357 23.46 53.97 -8.97
C THR A 357 22.65 55.23 -9.26
N ILE A 358 21.31 55.13 -9.33
CA ILE A 358 20.43 56.31 -9.44
C ILE A 358 20.54 57.18 -8.19
N GLY A 359 20.60 56.58 -7.00
CA GLY A 359 20.83 57.28 -5.73
C GLY A 359 22.16 58.05 -5.73
N ASP A 360 23.25 57.39 -6.13
CA ASP A 360 24.60 57.99 -6.20
C ASP A 360 24.64 59.16 -7.19
N LEU A 361 24.02 59.01 -8.37
CA LEU A 361 23.93 60.08 -9.37
C LEU A 361 23.08 61.26 -8.86
N ARG A 362 21.96 60.99 -8.19
CA ARG A 362 21.12 62.05 -7.58
C ARG A 362 21.88 62.81 -6.50
N GLN A 363 22.62 62.10 -5.66
CA GLN A 363 23.50 62.73 -4.68
C GLN A 363 24.54 63.61 -5.38
N LYS A 364 25.14 63.13 -6.47
CA LYS A 364 26.13 63.91 -7.21
C LYS A 364 25.55 65.17 -7.85
N ILE A 365 24.33 65.07 -8.38
CA ILE A 365 23.59 66.24 -8.91
C ILE A 365 23.36 67.26 -7.79
N ALA A 366 22.87 66.83 -6.63
CA ALA A 366 22.64 67.72 -5.49
C ALA A 366 23.93 68.39 -4.99
N GLU A 367 25.05 67.68 -4.93
CA GLU A 367 26.36 68.27 -4.61
C GLU A 367 26.76 69.37 -5.59
N LEU A 368 26.58 69.15 -6.90
CA LEU A 368 26.89 70.13 -7.94
C LEU A 368 25.92 71.33 -7.89
N GLU A 369 24.64 71.11 -7.57
CA GLU A 369 23.65 72.17 -7.40
C GLU A 369 24.02 73.09 -6.22
N VAL A 370 24.45 72.53 -5.09
CA VAL A 370 24.93 73.31 -3.94
C VAL A 370 26.18 74.11 -4.31
N GLN A 371 27.18 73.47 -4.94
CA GLN A 371 28.39 74.18 -5.40
C GLN A 371 28.05 75.34 -6.36
N ASN A 372 27.07 75.14 -7.24
CA ASN A 372 26.63 76.18 -8.15
C ASN A 372 25.97 77.35 -7.39
N GLN A 373 25.10 77.07 -6.41
CA GLN A 373 24.53 78.12 -5.55
C GLN A 373 25.59 78.85 -4.72
N GLU A 374 26.60 78.16 -4.19
CA GLU A 374 27.73 78.79 -3.50
C GLU A 374 28.50 79.74 -4.42
N LEU A 375 28.76 79.34 -5.67
CA LEU A 375 29.43 80.18 -6.66
C LEU A 375 28.59 81.40 -7.04
N ILE A 376 27.28 81.24 -7.25
CA ILE A 376 26.36 82.36 -7.53
C ILE A 376 26.36 83.35 -6.36
N THR A 377 26.23 82.84 -5.13
CA THR A 377 26.23 83.68 -3.91
C THR A 377 27.56 84.41 -3.75
N ARG A 378 28.68 83.73 -4.00
CA ARG A 378 30.00 84.36 -3.99
C ARG A 378 30.12 85.44 -5.06
N GLY A 379 29.61 85.19 -6.27
CA GLY A 379 29.55 86.19 -7.35
C GLY A 379 28.75 87.42 -6.93
N GLN A 380 27.56 87.22 -6.37
CA GLN A 380 26.71 88.31 -5.85
C GLN A 380 27.39 89.13 -4.75
N ILE A 381 28.13 88.49 -3.83
CA ILE A 381 28.91 89.20 -2.80
C ILE A 381 30.06 90.00 -3.42
N MET A 382 30.69 89.51 -4.50
CA MET A 382 31.75 90.24 -5.20
C MET A 382 31.18 91.39 -6.06
N ASP A 383 29.98 91.22 -6.61
CA ASP A 383 29.28 92.21 -7.44
C ASP A 383 28.44 93.20 -6.62
N ASP A 384 28.34 93.02 -5.29
CA ASP A 384 27.61 93.93 -4.40
C ASP A 384 28.29 95.31 -4.40
N THR A 385 27.81 96.17 -5.31
CA THR A 385 28.20 97.59 -5.41
C THR A 385 27.99 98.33 -4.10
N ASN A 386 27.15 97.80 -3.20
CA ASN A 386 26.93 98.35 -1.87
C ASN A 386 28.21 98.41 -1.01
N PHE A 387 29.12 97.43 -1.13
CA PHE A 387 30.42 97.52 -0.46
C PHE A 387 31.38 98.47 -1.18
N GLN A 388 31.27 98.57 -2.50
CA GLN A 388 32.06 99.48 -3.31
C GLN A 388 31.66 100.95 -3.08
N ASP A 389 30.36 101.23 -3.01
CA ASP A 389 29.77 102.54 -2.72
C ASP A 389 30.06 102.96 -1.28
N LYS A 390 29.93 102.02 -0.32
CA LYS A 390 30.29 102.26 1.08
C LYS A 390 31.79 102.43 1.29
N PHE A 391 32.62 101.79 0.47
CA PHE A 391 34.06 102.02 0.44
C PHE A 391 34.40 103.42 -0.09
N VAL A 392 33.70 103.88 -1.14
CA VAL A 392 33.84 105.27 -1.65
C VAL A 392 33.37 106.29 -0.60
N GLU A 393 32.23 106.06 0.07
CA GLU A 393 31.74 106.93 1.15
C GLU A 393 32.71 106.97 2.35
N LEU A 394 33.23 105.82 2.79
CA LEU A 394 34.24 105.75 3.85
C LEU A 394 35.57 106.39 3.42
N GLN A 395 35.92 106.30 2.13
CA GLN A 395 37.10 106.95 1.58
C GLN A 395 36.92 108.48 1.57
N ASP A 396 35.73 108.98 1.23
CA ASP A 396 35.38 110.40 1.33
C ASP A 396 35.38 110.87 2.80
N GLU A 397 34.83 110.11 3.74
CA GLU A 397 34.92 110.41 5.18
C GLU A 397 36.38 110.43 5.68
N VAL A 398 37.23 109.51 5.22
CA VAL A 398 38.66 109.52 5.55
C VAL A 398 39.36 110.73 4.95
N MET A 399 38.97 111.17 3.75
CA MET A 399 39.49 112.39 3.12
C MET A 399 39.05 113.64 3.88
N ASP A 400 37.81 113.70 4.33
CA ASP A 400 37.27 114.79 5.15
C ASP A 400 37.93 114.82 6.54
N LEU A 401 38.13 113.67 7.18
CA LEU A 401 38.87 113.58 8.44
C LEU A 401 40.34 113.99 8.27
N ARG A 402 41.00 113.62 7.17
CA ARG A 402 42.35 114.10 6.84
C ARG A 402 42.36 115.60 6.58
N LEU A 403 41.33 116.16 5.96
CA LEU A 403 41.18 117.59 5.75
C LEU A 403 40.99 118.32 7.09
N ILE A 404 40.12 117.82 7.97
CA ILE A 404 39.92 118.30 9.34
C ILE A 404 41.22 118.21 10.14
N GLN A 405 41.96 117.12 10.05
CA GLN A 405 43.26 116.95 10.71
C GLN A 405 44.33 117.89 10.15
N SER A 406 44.28 118.22 8.86
CA SER A 406 45.16 119.23 8.23
C SER A 406 44.80 120.67 8.65
N LEU A 407 43.52 120.96 8.88
CA LEU A 407 43.03 122.23 9.40
C LEU A 407 43.34 122.38 10.90
N GLN A 408 43.24 121.29 11.67
CA GLN A 408 43.68 121.22 13.07
C GLN A 408 45.21 121.36 13.19
N ARG A 409 46.01 120.76 12.30
CA ARG A 409 47.47 120.98 12.24
C ARG A 409 47.87 122.42 11.91
N ARG A 410 47.01 123.23 11.29
CA ARG A 410 47.25 124.67 11.07
C ARG A 410 46.89 125.54 12.29
N GLN A 411 46.26 124.99 13.32
CA GLN A 411 45.84 125.72 14.52
C GLN A 411 46.64 125.42 15.80
N SER A 412 47.54 124.43 15.82
CA SER A 412 48.29 124.07 17.03
C SER A 412 49.80 124.01 16.82
N LEU A 413 50.47 125.16 16.95
CA LEU A 413 51.87 125.26 17.36
C LEU A 413 51.88 125.39 18.89
N SER A 414 52.13 124.28 19.61
CA SER A 414 52.80 124.28 20.92
C SER A 414 52.80 122.87 21.54
N THR A 415 54.00 122.46 21.97
CA THR A 415 54.35 121.55 23.08
C THR A 415 54.07 120.03 22.95
N ASP A 416 55.17 119.29 22.74
CA ASP A 416 55.48 117.95 23.30
C ASP A 416 55.72 118.04 24.84
N PRO A 417 55.67 116.95 25.67
CA PRO A 417 56.41 115.69 25.44
C PRO A 417 55.84 114.34 26.01
N LEU A 418 56.32 113.24 25.40
CA LEU A 418 56.77 111.92 25.93
C LEU A 418 56.05 111.17 27.07
N THR A 419 55.69 109.89 26.82
CA THR A 419 55.91 108.69 27.68
C THR A 419 55.52 107.44 26.86
N ARG A 420 56.41 106.55 26.38
CA ARG A 420 57.18 105.47 27.05
C ARG A 420 56.32 104.53 27.91
N LEU A 421 56.11 103.30 27.43
CA LEU A 421 56.35 102.05 28.17
C LEU A 421 56.36 100.85 27.20
N ASP A 422 57.49 100.15 27.23
CA ASP A 422 57.74 98.80 26.73
C ASP A 422 57.03 97.75 27.61
N TYR A 423 56.79 96.55 27.07
CA TYR A 423 56.84 95.22 27.72
C TYR A 423 56.51 94.18 26.60
N GLU A 424 57.51 93.62 25.92
CA GLU A 424 58.23 92.34 26.19
C GLU A 424 57.34 91.09 26.09
N GLU A 425 57.58 90.25 25.07
CA GLU A 425 58.20 88.90 25.14
C GLU A 425 57.14 87.81 25.48
N SER A 426 57.10 86.59 24.96
CA SER A 426 58.13 85.68 24.44
C SER A 426 57.46 84.54 23.66
N GLU A 427 58.13 84.13 22.57
CA GLU A 427 58.52 82.77 22.17
C GLU A 427 57.55 81.56 22.31
N ASP A 428 57.41 80.88 21.15
CA ASP A 428 57.62 79.45 20.90
C ASP A 428 57.23 78.43 22.00
N GLU A 429 56.49 77.39 21.60
CA GLU A 429 57.09 76.07 21.50
C GLU A 429 56.15 75.05 20.84
N SER A 430 56.81 74.04 20.33
CA SER A 430 56.47 73.06 19.32
C SER A 430 55.54 71.91 19.74
N PHE A 431 54.97 71.27 18.70
CA PHE A 431 54.26 69.99 18.62
C PHE A 431 54.88 68.83 19.46
N PRO A 432 54.12 67.80 19.88
CA PRO A 432 53.87 66.66 18.98
C PRO A 432 52.53 65.90 19.15
N SER A 433 52.25 65.11 18.11
CA SER A 433 51.04 64.36 17.79
C SER A 433 50.78 63.08 18.61
N SER A 434 49.50 62.66 18.51
CA SER A 434 48.96 61.28 18.42
C SER A 434 48.24 60.72 19.67
N PRO A 435 47.38 59.68 19.52
CA PRO A 435 45.94 59.80 19.71
C PRO A 435 45.46 58.89 20.84
N LEU A 436 44.16 58.92 21.19
CA LEU A 436 43.29 57.75 21.45
C LEU A 436 41.96 58.18 22.11
N THR A 437 40.89 57.66 21.49
CA THR A 437 39.66 57.06 22.06
C THR A 437 38.64 57.85 22.88
N LEU A 438 37.40 57.39 22.66
CA LEU A 438 36.18 57.57 23.44
C LEU A 438 35.62 59.00 23.36
N SER A 439 34.33 59.26 23.16
CA SER A 439 33.10 58.49 23.04
C SER A 439 32.04 59.58 23.08
N ASN A 440 30.98 59.53 22.28
CA ASN A 440 29.75 60.18 22.74
C ASN A 440 28.51 59.42 22.25
N PRO A 441 27.47 59.36 23.10
CA PRO A 441 26.37 58.42 23.00
C PRO A 441 25.27 58.95 22.09
N GLY A 442 24.43 58.02 21.66
CA GLY A 442 23.23 58.32 20.90
C GLY A 442 22.12 58.94 21.73
N SER A 443 21.08 59.34 21.02
CA SER A 443 19.65 59.22 21.32
C SER A 443 18.94 59.67 20.03
N HIS A 444 18.45 58.78 19.18
CA HIS A 444 17.09 58.19 19.23
C HIS A 444 16.01 59.27 19.32
N CYS A 445 15.11 59.37 18.33
CA CYS A 445 13.81 58.67 18.30
C CYS A 445 13.00 59.30 17.12
N LEU A 446 12.04 58.74 16.38
CA LEU A 446 11.22 57.51 16.34
C LEU A 446 10.56 57.52 14.94
N SER A 447 10.33 56.40 14.26
CA SER A 447 9.10 55.57 14.31
C SER A 447 8.99 54.85 12.95
N SER A 448 8.34 53.71 12.72
CA SER A 448 7.83 52.59 13.51
C SER A 448 7.33 51.58 12.47
N SER A 449 7.75 50.31 12.54
CA SER A 449 7.09 49.21 11.83
C SER A 449 6.57 48.21 12.86
N LEU A 450 5.27 47.95 12.75
CA LEU A 450 4.49 47.03 13.58
C LEU A 450 4.57 45.60 13.00
N ASN A 451 4.83 44.67 13.90
CA ASN A 451 4.40 43.25 13.86
C ASN A 451 2.92 43.24 14.39
N ILE A 452 2.01 42.28 14.18
CA ILE A 452 1.99 40.87 14.60
C ILE A 452 0.70 40.19 14.02
N HIS A 453 0.78 38.86 13.77
CA HIS A 453 -0.22 37.75 13.89
C HIS A 453 -0.50 37.01 12.56
N SER A 454 -0.39 35.68 12.42
CA SER A 454 -0.67 34.59 13.40
C SER A 454 -0.01 33.23 13.06
N ASN A 455 0.43 32.53 14.12
CA ASN A 455 0.40 31.06 14.44
C ASN A 455 1.15 30.04 13.54
N SER A 456 1.91 29.03 14.04
CA SER A 456 1.74 28.22 15.25
C SER A 456 3.04 27.49 15.71
N SER A 457 3.33 27.57 17.03
CA SER A 457 3.84 26.55 18.02
C SER A 457 4.79 25.42 17.56
N ALA A 458 6.05 25.36 18.00
CA ALA A 458 6.60 24.72 19.24
C ALA A 458 6.25 23.23 19.37
N GLU A 459 7.22 22.29 19.37
CA GLU A 459 7.99 21.83 20.56
C GLU A 459 9.22 20.91 20.18
N PRO A 460 10.04 20.32 21.11
CA PRO A 460 11.49 20.55 21.15
C PRO A 460 12.41 19.34 20.87
N ASN A 461 13.71 19.64 20.70
CA ASN A 461 14.84 18.71 20.67
C ASN A 461 15.16 18.13 22.06
N HIS A 462 15.33 16.80 22.14
CA HIS A 462 16.30 16.15 23.03
C HIS A 462 16.89 14.89 22.38
N LEU A 463 18.23 14.88 22.33
CA LEU A 463 19.17 13.76 22.23
C LEU A 463 18.62 12.38 22.67
N ARG A 464 18.86 11.31 21.88
CA ARG A 464 20.03 10.38 21.98
C ARG A 464 19.81 9.07 21.20
N GLN A 465 20.94 8.55 20.67
CA GLN A 465 21.23 7.13 20.33
C GLN A 465 20.49 6.59 19.09
N SER A 466 21.10 5.85 18.16
CA SER A 466 22.45 5.33 17.99
C SER A 466 22.51 4.69 16.61
N THR A 467 23.40 5.18 15.74
CA THR A 467 23.88 4.39 14.60
C THR A 467 24.70 3.22 15.14
N SER A 468 24.11 2.03 15.18
CA SER A 468 24.87 0.78 15.32
C SER A 468 24.89 0.07 13.98
N CYS A 469 26.04 0.15 13.33
CA CYS A 469 26.51 -0.92 12.45
C CYS A 469 26.54 -2.23 13.23
N SER A 470 25.89 -3.26 12.72
CA SER A 470 26.20 -4.68 12.99
C SER A 470 25.75 -5.46 11.75
N ALA A 471 26.70 -5.72 10.86
CA ALA A 471 27.33 -7.04 10.74
C ALA A 471 26.46 -7.98 9.88
N ILE A 472 26.77 -8.00 8.58
CA ILE A 472 26.47 -9.13 7.71
C ILE A 472 27.38 -10.27 8.18
N ASP A 473 26.80 -11.19 8.93
CA ASP A 473 27.47 -12.36 9.45
C ASP A 473 27.64 -13.40 8.33
N HIS A 474 28.89 -13.69 7.98
CA HIS A 474 29.25 -14.87 7.22
C HIS A 474 29.22 -16.07 8.16
N GLY A 475 28.16 -16.88 8.07
CA GLY A 475 28.01 -18.01 8.98
C GLY A 475 27.10 -19.13 8.49
N LYS A 476 27.71 -20.08 7.78
CA LYS A 476 27.44 -21.53 7.80
C LYS A 476 26.14 -22.08 7.19
N ALA A 477 26.36 -22.94 6.21
CA ALA A 477 25.45 -23.94 5.67
C ALA A 477 24.80 -24.85 6.73
N PRO A 478 23.62 -25.42 6.43
CA PRO A 478 23.25 -26.75 6.89
C PRO A 478 23.44 -27.77 5.76
N ASN A 479 24.15 -28.85 6.08
CA ASN A 479 24.20 -30.10 5.31
C ASN A 479 22.79 -30.65 5.05
N PRO A 480 22.56 -31.28 3.89
CA PRO A 480 21.68 -32.43 3.77
C PRO A 480 22.52 -33.72 3.78
N THR A 481 22.48 -34.45 4.89
CA THR A 481 22.75 -35.90 4.94
C THR A 481 21.44 -36.52 5.43
N SER A 482 20.87 -37.60 4.90
CA SER A 482 21.37 -38.68 4.06
C SER A 482 20.18 -39.62 3.76
N SER A 483 20.37 -40.53 2.79
CA SER A 483 19.57 -41.74 2.49
C SER A 483 18.35 -41.49 1.58
N THR A 484 18.16 -42.15 0.43
CA THR A 484 18.67 -43.46 -0.01
C THR A 484 18.62 -43.52 -1.54
N GLU A 485 19.77 -43.70 -2.18
CA GLU A 485 19.83 -44.16 -3.57
C GLU A 485 19.38 -45.62 -3.62
N LEU A 486 18.28 -45.91 -4.31
CA LEU A 486 18.01 -47.24 -4.83
C LEU A 486 18.43 -47.23 -6.30
N SER A 487 19.56 -47.88 -6.52
CA SER A 487 20.06 -48.35 -7.80
C SER A 487 19.02 -49.21 -8.51
N SER A 488 18.59 -48.81 -9.70
CA SER A 488 18.07 -49.75 -10.71
C SER A 488 18.80 -49.49 -12.03
N SER A 489 19.81 -50.32 -12.24
CA SER A 489 20.41 -50.62 -13.53
C SER A 489 19.35 -51.05 -14.54
N HIS A 490 19.23 -50.33 -15.65
CA HIS A 490 18.67 -50.88 -16.88
C HIS A 490 19.82 -51.14 -17.86
N PRO A 491 19.99 -52.38 -18.33
CA PRO A 491 20.89 -52.66 -19.43
C PRO A 491 20.19 -52.35 -20.74
N SER A 492 20.95 -51.73 -21.64
CA SER A 492 20.69 -51.72 -23.06
C SER A 492 20.69 -53.16 -23.57
N SER A 493 19.59 -53.61 -24.19
CA SER A 493 19.60 -54.76 -25.09
C SER A 493 18.72 -54.49 -26.30
N SER A 494 19.38 -54.19 -27.41
CA SER A 494 18.94 -54.51 -28.76
C SER A 494 18.67 -56.02 -28.91
N LEU A 495 17.58 -56.41 -29.57
CA LEU A 495 17.39 -57.56 -30.48
C LEU A 495 15.88 -57.59 -30.82
N ALA A 496 15.44 -57.31 -32.05
CA ALA A 496 15.29 -58.24 -33.18
C ALA A 496 14.09 -59.22 -33.03
N THR A 497 13.13 -59.12 -33.97
CA THR A 497 12.21 -60.17 -34.52
C THR A 497 11.34 -60.96 -33.52
N ASP A 498 10.03 -61.11 -33.63
CA ASP A 498 9.11 -61.31 -34.78
C ASP A 498 7.76 -60.60 -34.55
#